data_AF-A0A327JNS4-F1
#
_entry.id   AF-A0A327JNS4-F1
#
_cell.length_a   1.000
_cell.length_b   1.000
_cell.length_c   1.000
_cell.angle_alpha   90.00
_cell.angle_beta   90.00
_cell.angle_gamma   90.00
#
_symmetry.space_group_name_H-M   'P 1'
#
loop_
_entity.id
_entity.type
_entity.pdbx_description
1 polymer ?
#
loop_
_entity_poly.entity_id
_entity_poly.type
_entity_poly.pdbx_seq_one_letter_code
_entity_poly.pdbx_strand_id
1 'polypeptide(L)'
;AQSEARDPRNFSLAEWQQAKRQGKDPRAIKAVLQDAWAISDTKASFIHALEERGYWLAKGDRRSFVALDMHGEVYAVPTWIGVRTKAVRQRLENEDDLPDVATTKAKIAEEMQEAMRRHKGQLLSDLQPRNSQLHKQRRAMVHRHRATRRKLIETIERRKWEEARTRQSRFRSGLKGLWDWARGEAKRIQRRNEAEAKACALRDREELDALVFAQLAERRRLVDMRAELARDFTSRWRNIRDDIRAYDEMREHREIERKRRRTRRFG
;
A
#
# COMPACT_ATOMS: atom_id res chain seq x y z
N ALA A 1 2.51 -22.92 45.37
CA ALA A 1 2.03 -23.97 44.45
C ALA A 1 0.50 -24.01 44.56
N GLN A 2 -0.32 -23.91 43.52
CA GLN A 2 -0.16 -24.24 42.10
C GLN A 2 -0.69 -23.08 41.23
N SER A 3 0.13 -22.58 40.31
CA SER A 3 -0.33 -21.81 39.16
C SER A 3 -0.63 -22.80 38.04
N GLU A 4 -1.74 -23.54 38.15
CA GLU A 4 -2.32 -24.18 36.97
C GLU A 4 -2.75 -23.05 36.03
N ALA A 5 -2.00 -22.88 34.94
CA ALA A 5 -2.44 -22.05 33.84
C ALA A 5 -3.82 -22.56 33.40
N ARG A 6 -4.87 -21.82 33.78
CA ARG A 6 -6.25 -22.16 33.40
C ARG A 6 -6.31 -22.18 31.89
N ASP A 7 -6.83 -23.27 31.30
CA ASP A 7 -6.98 -23.43 29.86
C ASP A 7 -7.47 -22.12 29.21
N PRO A 8 -6.71 -21.49 28.28
CA PRO A 8 -7.07 -20.27 27.58
C PRO A 8 -8.42 -20.35 26.85
N ARG A 9 -8.96 -21.56 26.65
CA ARG A 9 -10.28 -21.82 26.06
C ARG A 9 -11.44 -21.54 27.01
N ASN A 10 -11.21 -21.44 28.32
CA ASN A 10 -12.23 -21.16 29.32
C ASN A 10 -12.41 -19.65 29.52
N PHE A 11 -13.20 -19.02 28.64
CA PHE A 11 -13.60 -17.61 28.75
C PHE A 11 -15.11 -17.46 28.91
N SER A 12 -15.53 -16.40 29.60
CA SER A 12 -16.91 -16.02 29.80
C SER A 12 -17.50 -15.36 28.55
N LEU A 13 -18.84 -15.29 28.49
CA LEU A 13 -19.55 -14.58 27.43
C LEU A 13 -19.14 -13.10 27.35
N ALA A 14 -18.88 -12.46 28.49
CA ALA A 14 -18.47 -11.06 28.54
C ALA A 14 -17.06 -10.85 27.95
N GLU A 15 -16.10 -11.73 28.27
CA GLU A 15 -14.75 -11.71 27.69
C GLU A 15 -14.79 -11.96 26.18
N TRP A 16 -15.61 -12.92 25.73
CA TRP A 16 -15.82 -13.16 24.31
C TRP A 16 -16.43 -11.96 23.59
N GLN A 17 -17.47 -11.35 24.16
CA GLN A 17 -18.10 -10.15 23.59
C GLN A 17 -17.12 -8.98 23.53
N GLN A 18 -16.28 -8.80 24.57
CA GLN A 18 -15.26 -7.77 24.60
C GLN A 18 -14.23 -7.97 23.49
N ALA A 19 -13.65 -9.18 23.37
CA ALA A 19 -12.67 -9.49 22.34
C ALA A 19 -13.25 -9.39 20.93
N LYS A 20 -14.50 -9.85 20.72
CA LYS A 20 -15.19 -9.80 19.43
C LYS A 20 -15.41 -8.37 18.93
N ARG A 21 -15.72 -7.40 19.82
CA ARG A 21 -15.85 -5.98 19.43
C ARG A 21 -14.56 -5.42 18.84
N GLN A 22 -13.43 -5.98 19.23
CA GLN A 22 -12.09 -5.55 18.80
C GLN A 22 -11.52 -6.44 17.69
N GLY A 23 -12.29 -7.40 17.17
CA GLY A 23 -11.83 -8.36 16.17
C GLY A 23 -10.69 -9.27 16.66
N LYS A 24 -10.49 -9.38 17.98
CA LYS A 24 -9.43 -10.19 18.59
C LYS A 24 -9.98 -11.54 19.04
N ASP A 25 -9.12 -12.56 19.04
CA ASP A 25 -9.45 -13.85 19.65
C ASP A 25 -9.29 -13.74 21.18
N PRO A 26 -10.35 -13.97 21.98
CA PRO A 26 -10.25 -13.96 23.44
C PRO A 26 -9.24 -14.98 23.97
N ARG A 27 -9.05 -16.12 23.28
CA ARG A 27 -8.08 -17.14 23.68
C ARG A 27 -6.65 -16.63 23.60
N ALA A 28 -6.35 -15.86 22.54
CA ALA A 28 -5.03 -15.28 22.34
C ALA A 28 -4.73 -14.23 23.42
N ILE A 29 -5.67 -13.33 23.72
CA ILE A 29 -5.50 -12.33 24.79
C ILE A 29 -5.26 -13.02 26.13
N LYS A 30 -6.06 -14.05 26.44
CA LYS A 30 -5.95 -14.81 27.68
C LYS A 30 -4.59 -15.51 27.81
N ALA A 31 -4.18 -16.23 26.77
CA ALA A 31 -2.89 -16.91 26.74
C ALA A 31 -1.73 -15.92 26.96
N VAL A 32 -1.73 -14.79 26.23
CA VAL A 32 -0.68 -13.77 26.34
C VAL A 32 -0.57 -13.18 27.75
N LEU A 33 -1.70 -12.87 28.39
CA LEU A 33 -1.72 -12.32 29.75
C LEU A 33 -1.34 -13.38 30.80
N GLN A 34 -1.77 -14.64 30.61
CA GLN A 34 -1.40 -15.75 31.49
C GLN A 34 0.09 -16.09 31.39
N ASP A 35 0.64 -16.12 30.18
CA ASP A 35 2.06 -16.35 29.94
C ASP A 35 2.90 -15.25 30.58
N ALA A 36 2.51 -13.98 30.37
CA ALA A 36 3.16 -12.84 31.04
C ALA A 36 3.14 -13.00 32.57
N TRP A 37 2.03 -13.46 33.14
CA TRP A 37 1.91 -13.69 34.58
C TRP A 37 2.72 -14.88 35.08
N ALA A 38 2.78 -15.97 34.31
CA ALA A 38 3.51 -17.18 34.69
C ALA A 38 5.02 -16.94 34.76
N ILE A 39 5.52 -16.05 33.91
CA ILE A 39 6.95 -15.82 33.67
C ILE A 39 7.53 -14.68 34.53
N SER A 40 6.70 -13.94 35.24
CA SER A 40 7.09 -12.72 35.97
C SER A 40 6.85 -12.84 37.46
N ASP A 41 7.85 -12.69 38.32
CA ASP A 41 7.71 -12.86 39.78
C ASP A 41 7.43 -11.58 40.56
N THR A 42 7.76 -10.44 39.99
CA THR A 42 7.65 -9.11 40.60
C THR A 42 6.82 -8.16 39.74
N LYS A 43 6.33 -7.06 40.32
CA LYS A 43 5.64 -5.97 39.59
C LYS A 43 6.43 -5.52 38.36
N ALA A 44 7.73 -5.29 38.50
CA ALA A 44 8.60 -4.84 37.41
C ALA A 44 8.69 -5.88 36.27
N SER A 45 8.92 -7.16 36.61
CA SER A 45 8.98 -8.23 35.60
C SER A 45 7.64 -8.44 34.89
N PHE A 46 6.51 -8.20 35.57
CA PHE A 46 5.19 -8.32 34.95
C PHE A 46 4.91 -7.17 33.99
N ILE A 47 5.30 -5.94 34.35
CA ILE A 47 5.22 -4.79 33.44
C ILE A 47 6.02 -5.05 32.17
N HIS A 48 7.28 -5.48 32.29
CA HIS A 48 8.11 -5.79 31.14
C HIS A 48 7.54 -6.93 30.28
N ALA A 49 7.08 -8.01 30.91
CA ALA A 49 6.48 -9.13 30.18
C ALA A 49 5.22 -8.72 29.40
N LEU A 50 4.42 -7.80 29.94
CA LEU A 50 3.27 -7.22 29.26
C LEU A 50 3.70 -6.30 28.10
N GLU A 51 4.66 -5.42 28.31
CA GLU A 51 5.12 -4.45 27.31
C GLU A 51 5.71 -5.16 26.08
N GLU A 52 6.49 -6.23 26.27
CA GLU A 52 6.99 -7.09 25.17
C GLU A 52 5.87 -7.71 24.32
N ARG A 53 4.70 -7.90 24.93
CA ARG A 53 3.51 -8.49 24.30
C ARG A 53 2.52 -7.44 23.79
N GLY A 54 2.86 -6.15 23.88
CA GLY A 54 2.01 -5.04 23.43
C GLY A 54 0.90 -4.65 24.41
N TYR A 55 1.12 -4.88 25.70
CA TYR A 55 0.21 -4.48 26.76
C TYR A 55 0.92 -3.58 27.79
N TRP A 56 0.17 -2.68 28.42
CA TRP A 56 0.67 -1.79 29.47
C TRP A 56 -0.15 -1.97 30.74
N LEU A 57 0.52 -2.02 31.90
CA LEU A 57 -0.15 -2.11 33.19
C LEU A 57 -0.59 -0.71 33.67
N ALA A 58 -1.79 -0.61 34.21
CA ALA A 58 -2.33 0.62 34.78
C ALA A 58 -3.18 0.36 36.02
N LYS A 59 -3.40 1.44 36.77
CA LYS A 59 -4.36 1.49 37.88
C LYS A 59 -5.77 1.71 37.35
N GLY A 60 -6.67 0.78 37.65
CA GLY A 60 -8.11 0.90 37.43
C GLY A 60 -8.84 1.62 38.56
N ASP A 61 -10.08 2.03 38.31
CA ASP A 61 -10.85 2.92 39.21
C ASP A 61 -11.20 2.30 40.58
N ARG A 62 -11.37 0.97 40.67
CA ARG A 62 -11.86 0.28 41.88
C ARG A 62 -10.77 -0.46 42.64
N ARG A 63 -9.61 0.15 42.78
CA ARG A 63 -8.42 -0.49 43.35
C ARG A 63 -8.14 -1.83 42.66
N SER A 64 -7.91 -1.79 41.35
CA SER A 64 -7.73 -2.98 40.52
C SER A 64 -6.63 -2.76 39.50
N PHE A 65 -5.81 -3.78 39.27
CA PHE A 65 -4.86 -3.80 38.16
C PHE A 65 -5.56 -4.08 36.84
N VAL A 66 -5.27 -3.25 35.84
CA VAL A 66 -5.78 -3.42 34.48
C VAL A 66 -4.63 -3.40 33.48
N ALA A 67 -4.72 -4.22 32.43
CA ALA A 67 -3.83 -4.17 31.29
C ALA A 67 -4.53 -3.40 30.16
N LEU A 68 -3.78 -2.57 29.44
CA LEU A 68 -4.25 -1.87 28.26
C LEU A 68 -3.52 -2.39 27.03
N ASP A 69 -4.22 -2.56 25.90
CA ASP A 69 -3.55 -2.81 24.62
C ASP A 69 -3.22 -1.50 23.88
N MET A 70 -2.61 -1.63 22.70
CA MET A 70 -2.28 -0.48 21.84
C MET A 70 -3.48 0.39 21.44
N HIS A 71 -4.72 -0.14 21.47
CA HIS A 71 -5.94 0.62 21.18
C HIS A 71 -6.56 1.27 22.44
N GLY A 72 -5.97 1.03 23.61
CA GLY A 72 -6.46 1.54 24.88
C GLY A 72 -7.61 0.72 25.46
N GLU A 73 -7.80 -0.51 25.01
CA GLU A 73 -8.83 -1.39 25.57
C GLU A 73 -8.39 -1.93 26.92
N VAL A 74 -9.32 -1.94 27.88
CA VAL A 74 -9.01 -2.21 29.28
C VAL A 74 -9.37 -3.65 29.62
N TYR A 75 -8.38 -4.42 30.06
CA TYR A 75 -8.50 -5.81 30.46
C TYR A 75 -8.27 -5.93 31.97
N ALA A 76 -9.27 -6.38 32.72
CA ALA A 76 -9.11 -6.62 34.16
C ALA A 76 -8.14 -7.78 34.40
N VAL A 77 -6.95 -7.49 34.93
CA VAL A 77 -5.86 -8.49 35.05
C VAL A 77 -6.32 -9.76 35.76
N PRO A 78 -6.93 -9.71 36.98
CA PRO A 78 -7.34 -10.92 37.70
C PRO A 78 -8.31 -11.81 36.92
N THR A 79 -9.24 -11.22 36.18
CA THR A 79 -10.25 -11.93 35.39
C THR A 79 -9.59 -12.65 34.21
N TRP A 80 -8.81 -11.90 33.44
CA TRP A 80 -8.20 -12.42 32.21
C TRP A 80 -7.14 -13.47 32.48
N ILE A 81 -6.31 -13.32 33.52
CA ILE A 81 -5.34 -14.37 33.89
C ILE A 81 -5.98 -15.52 34.67
N GLY A 82 -7.19 -15.32 35.20
CA GLY A 82 -7.93 -16.33 35.96
C GLY A 82 -7.44 -16.54 37.40
N VAL A 83 -6.76 -15.54 37.99
CA VAL A 83 -6.17 -15.58 39.35
C VAL A 83 -6.99 -14.71 40.30
N ARG A 84 -7.09 -15.13 41.57
CA ARG A 84 -7.84 -14.37 42.59
C ARG A 84 -7.21 -12.99 42.81
N THR A 85 -8.04 -11.94 42.90
CA THR A 85 -7.60 -10.54 43.10
C THR A 85 -6.65 -10.36 44.27
N LYS A 86 -6.84 -11.11 45.37
CA LYS A 86 -5.94 -11.08 46.55
C LYS A 86 -4.52 -11.54 46.20
N ALA A 87 -4.37 -12.59 45.38
CA ALA A 87 -3.06 -13.08 44.95
C ALA A 87 -2.39 -12.10 43.98
N VAL A 88 -3.17 -11.47 43.10
CA VAL A 88 -2.65 -10.41 42.21
C VAL A 88 -2.12 -9.23 43.02
N ARG A 89 -2.88 -8.74 44.01
CA ARG A 89 -2.44 -7.66 44.91
C ARG A 89 -1.23 -8.05 45.76
N GLN A 90 -1.14 -9.30 46.20
CA GLN A 90 0.02 -9.75 46.99
C GLN A 90 1.31 -9.71 46.18
N ARG A 91 1.26 -10.02 44.87
CA ARG A 91 2.44 -10.04 44.00
C ARG A 91 2.79 -8.67 43.41
N LEU A 92 1.77 -7.89 43.03
CA LEU A 92 1.95 -6.59 42.41
C LEU A 92 1.99 -5.43 43.42
N GLU A 93 1.73 -5.71 44.70
CA GLU A 93 1.80 -4.76 45.81
C GLU A 93 0.89 -3.54 45.61
N ASN A 94 1.44 -2.33 45.75
CA ASN A 94 0.69 -1.07 45.73
C ASN A 94 0.33 -0.65 44.30
N GLU A 95 -0.97 -0.40 44.11
CA GLU A 95 -1.56 0.06 42.86
C GLU A 95 -1.33 1.57 42.64
N ASP A 96 -1.07 2.34 43.70
CA ASP A 96 -0.94 3.80 43.64
C ASP A 96 0.32 4.27 42.88
N ASP A 97 1.33 3.40 42.75
CA ASP A 97 2.56 3.68 42.00
C ASP A 97 2.34 3.61 40.48
N LEU A 98 1.21 3.05 40.02
CA LEU A 98 0.92 2.88 38.60
C LEU A 98 0.16 4.08 38.04
N PRO A 99 0.45 4.47 36.79
CA PRO A 99 -0.35 5.47 36.09
C PRO A 99 -1.81 5.02 35.98
N ASP A 100 -2.74 5.98 36.04
CA ASP A 100 -4.15 5.71 35.79
C ASP A 100 -4.38 5.38 34.31
N VAL A 101 -5.52 4.73 34.02
CA VAL A 101 -5.92 4.36 32.65
C VAL A 101 -5.75 5.53 31.67
N ALA A 102 -6.22 6.73 32.02
CA ALA A 102 -6.15 7.91 31.16
C ALA A 102 -4.70 8.32 30.83
N THR A 103 -3.80 8.24 31.80
CA THR A 103 -2.39 8.55 31.62
C THR A 103 -1.68 7.48 30.80
N THR A 104 -1.97 6.19 31.05
CA THR A 104 -1.42 5.09 30.25
C THR A 104 -1.90 5.17 28.80
N LYS A 105 -3.17 5.49 28.55
CA LYS A 105 -3.70 5.72 27.19
C LYS A 105 -2.93 6.81 26.44
N ALA A 106 -2.64 7.93 27.10
CA ALA A 106 -1.88 8.99 26.46
C ALA A 106 -0.41 8.59 26.18
N LYS A 107 0.22 7.82 27.09
CA LYS A 107 1.56 7.28 26.87
C LYS A 107 1.59 6.36 25.65
N ILE A 108 0.65 5.42 25.57
CA ILE A 108 0.50 4.51 24.42
C ILE A 108 0.31 5.29 23.13
N ALA A 109 -0.59 6.27 23.12
CA ALA A 109 -0.84 7.09 21.94
C ALA A 109 0.42 7.83 21.46
N GLU A 110 1.22 8.38 22.38
CA GLU A 110 2.47 9.07 22.05
C GLU A 110 3.52 8.12 21.44
N GLU A 111 3.76 6.97 22.08
CA GLU A 111 4.70 5.94 21.58
C GLU A 111 4.28 5.42 20.20
N MET A 112 2.99 5.15 20.02
CA MET A 112 2.47 4.64 18.75
C MET A 112 2.50 5.70 17.64
N GLN A 113 2.22 6.98 17.96
CA GLN A 113 2.36 8.08 17.00
C GLN A 113 3.79 8.23 16.50
N GLU A 114 4.78 8.09 17.38
CA GLU A 114 6.19 8.13 16.98
C GLU A 114 6.53 6.95 16.05
N ALA A 115 6.05 5.75 16.35
CA ALA A 115 6.19 4.60 15.47
C ALA A 115 5.54 4.84 14.09
N MET A 116 4.33 5.40 14.05
CA MET A 116 3.64 5.74 12.79
C MET A 116 4.39 6.80 11.97
N ARG A 117 5.00 7.80 12.63
CA ARG A 117 5.85 8.81 11.96
C ARG A 117 7.08 8.15 11.32
N ARG A 118 7.71 7.20 12.01
CA ARG A 118 8.83 6.42 11.44
C ARG A 118 8.38 5.59 10.24
N HIS A 119 7.26 4.90 10.32
CA HIS A 119 6.70 4.14 9.19
C HIS A 119 6.34 5.01 7.99
N LYS A 120 5.78 6.21 8.23
CA LYS A 120 5.57 7.21 7.18
C LYS A 120 6.88 7.58 6.49
N GLY A 121 7.94 7.84 7.26
CA GLY A 121 9.27 8.16 6.74
C GLY A 121 9.81 7.04 5.86
N GLN A 122 9.72 5.78 6.32
CA GLN A 122 10.12 4.59 5.56
C GLN A 122 9.31 4.46 4.25
N LEU A 123 7.99 4.62 4.30
CA LEU A 123 7.13 4.52 3.13
C LEU A 123 7.49 5.56 2.05
N LEU A 124 7.80 6.79 2.46
CA LEU A 124 8.25 7.85 1.55
C LEU A 124 9.64 7.56 0.96
N SER A 125 10.55 7.06 1.80
CA SER A 125 11.91 6.68 1.39
C SER A 125 11.89 5.56 0.35
N ASP A 126 11.02 4.55 0.51
CA ASP A 126 10.86 3.44 -0.43
C ASP A 126 10.24 3.88 -1.77
N LEU A 127 9.36 4.88 -1.75
CA LEU A 127 8.66 5.35 -2.95
C LEU A 127 9.59 6.10 -3.91
N GLN A 128 10.50 6.92 -3.38
CA GLN A 128 11.39 7.77 -4.16
C GLN A 128 12.26 7.01 -5.19
N PRO A 129 12.99 5.93 -4.84
CA PRO A 129 13.81 5.19 -5.80
C PRO A 129 12.95 4.47 -6.84
N ARG A 130 11.81 3.89 -6.45
CA ARG A 130 10.88 3.20 -7.36
C ARG A 130 10.32 4.15 -8.41
N ASN A 131 9.86 5.32 -7.99
CA ASN A 131 9.34 6.32 -8.91
C ASN A 131 10.45 6.85 -9.84
N SER A 132 11.66 7.07 -9.31
CA SER A 132 12.83 7.47 -10.10
C SER A 132 13.20 6.43 -11.17
N GLN A 133 13.10 5.15 -10.84
CA GLN A 133 13.32 4.06 -11.78
C GLN A 133 12.28 4.05 -12.90
N LEU A 134 10.98 4.18 -12.58
CA LEU A 134 9.92 4.30 -13.59
C LEU A 134 10.12 5.53 -14.50
N HIS A 135 10.58 6.65 -13.95
CA HIS A 135 10.92 7.83 -14.73
C HIS A 135 12.10 7.58 -15.69
N LYS A 136 13.16 6.89 -15.24
CA LYS A 136 14.28 6.48 -16.09
C LYS A 136 13.81 5.57 -17.23
N GLN A 137 13.00 4.55 -16.91
CA GLN A 137 12.43 3.63 -17.90
C GLN A 137 11.57 4.37 -18.93
N ARG A 138 10.71 5.29 -18.50
CA ARG A 138 9.91 6.13 -19.40
C ARG A 138 10.80 6.92 -20.36
N ARG A 139 11.86 7.57 -19.87
CA ARG A 139 12.78 8.33 -20.74
C ARG A 139 13.44 7.42 -21.76
N ALA A 140 13.99 6.28 -21.33
CA ALA A 140 14.62 5.31 -22.22
C ALA A 140 13.65 4.78 -23.29
N MET A 141 12.40 4.46 -22.90
CA MET A 141 11.34 4.06 -23.84
C MET A 141 11.07 5.16 -24.88
N VAL A 142 10.88 6.41 -24.44
CA VAL A 142 10.62 7.54 -25.35
C VAL A 142 11.77 7.74 -26.34
N HIS A 143 13.02 7.66 -25.88
CA HIS A 143 14.19 7.77 -26.76
C HIS A 143 14.22 6.66 -27.81
N ARG A 144 14.01 5.40 -27.40
CA ARG A 144 13.93 4.25 -28.32
C ARG A 144 12.81 4.41 -29.33
N HIS A 145 11.59 4.74 -28.88
CA HIS A 145 10.43 4.94 -29.76
C HIS A 145 10.66 6.03 -30.80
N ARG A 146 11.27 7.17 -30.41
CA ARG A 146 11.62 8.25 -31.33
C ARG A 146 12.66 7.83 -32.36
N ALA A 147 13.66 7.05 -31.97
CA ALA A 147 14.66 6.54 -32.91
C ALA A 147 14.03 5.55 -33.90
N THR A 148 13.22 4.60 -33.43
CA THR A 148 12.54 3.62 -34.27
C THR A 148 11.59 4.28 -35.27
N ARG A 149 10.78 5.27 -34.83
CA ARG A 149 9.88 6.02 -35.73
C ARG A 149 10.63 6.74 -36.83
N ARG A 150 11.71 7.45 -36.49
CA ARG A 150 12.55 8.17 -37.48
C ARG A 150 13.09 7.19 -38.52
N LYS A 151 13.72 6.10 -38.08
CA LYS A 151 14.27 5.08 -38.98
C LYS A 151 13.21 4.46 -39.90
N LEU A 152 12.02 4.15 -39.36
CA LEU A 152 10.93 3.58 -40.16
C LEU A 152 10.45 4.56 -41.24
N ILE A 153 10.24 5.83 -40.86
CA ILE A 153 9.83 6.89 -41.80
C ILE A 153 10.87 7.06 -42.90
N GLU A 154 12.15 7.18 -42.55
CA GLU A 154 13.26 7.31 -43.52
C GLU A 154 13.31 6.10 -44.49
N THR A 155 13.03 4.90 -43.99
CA THR A 155 13.02 3.68 -44.81
C THR A 155 11.84 3.68 -45.77
N ILE A 156 10.64 4.04 -45.29
CA ILE A 156 9.43 4.14 -46.10
C ILE A 156 9.59 5.22 -47.18
N GLU A 157 10.15 6.38 -46.84
CA GLU A 157 10.39 7.48 -47.79
C GLU A 157 11.34 7.08 -48.91
N ARG A 158 12.47 6.46 -48.58
CA ARG A 158 13.44 5.96 -49.57
C ARG A 158 12.79 4.94 -50.50
N ARG A 159 12.05 4.00 -49.92
CA ARG A 159 11.35 2.96 -50.67
C ARG A 159 10.30 3.57 -51.60
N LYS A 160 9.52 4.55 -51.13
CA LYS A 160 8.54 5.28 -51.95
C LYS A 160 9.19 5.97 -53.15
N TRP A 161 10.35 6.58 -52.95
CA TRP A 161 11.13 7.18 -54.04
C TRP A 161 11.56 6.16 -55.09
N GLU A 162 12.11 5.02 -54.66
CA GLU A 162 12.54 3.93 -55.55
C GLU A 162 11.34 3.30 -56.30
N GLU A 163 10.24 3.04 -55.60
CA GLU A 163 9.01 2.50 -56.17
C GLU A 163 8.35 3.50 -57.14
N ALA A 164 8.39 4.81 -56.85
CA ALA A 164 7.91 5.84 -57.77
C ALA A 164 8.78 5.91 -59.03
N ARG A 165 10.11 5.89 -58.89
CA ARG A 165 11.05 5.87 -60.02
C ARG A 165 10.84 4.64 -60.90
N THR A 166 10.64 3.47 -60.30
CA THR A 166 10.36 2.21 -61.01
C THR A 166 9.03 2.23 -61.74
N ARG A 167 7.98 2.85 -61.16
CA ARG A 167 6.69 3.03 -61.85
C ARG A 167 6.80 4.02 -63.00
N GLN A 168 7.58 5.09 -62.83
CA GLN A 168 7.79 6.11 -63.87
C GLN A 168 8.60 5.57 -65.05
N SER A 169 9.62 4.74 -64.81
CA SER A 169 10.46 4.16 -65.87
C SER A 169 9.71 3.20 -66.80
N ARG A 170 8.53 2.69 -66.40
CA ARG A 170 7.67 1.87 -67.27
C ARG A 170 7.03 2.66 -68.40
N PHE A 171 6.88 3.98 -68.25
CA PHE A 171 6.42 4.83 -69.33
C PHE A 171 7.56 5.10 -70.30
N ARG A 172 7.34 4.82 -71.59
CA ARG A 172 8.30 5.13 -72.65
C ARG A 172 8.27 6.63 -72.94
N SER A 173 9.44 7.23 -73.16
CA SER A 173 9.57 8.64 -73.50
C SER A 173 9.41 8.90 -75.01
N GLY A 174 9.14 10.16 -75.38
CA GLY A 174 9.11 10.64 -76.77
C GLY A 174 7.97 10.08 -77.62
N LEU A 175 8.19 10.02 -78.94
CA LEU A 175 7.20 9.59 -79.95
C LEU A 175 6.66 8.17 -79.71
N LYS A 176 7.45 7.29 -79.08
CA LYS A 176 7.02 5.93 -78.69
C LYS A 176 5.95 5.96 -77.59
N GLY A 177 6.01 6.91 -76.67
CA GLY A 177 4.97 7.10 -75.64
C GLY A 177 3.64 7.59 -76.23
N LEU A 178 3.68 8.42 -77.27
CA LEU A 178 2.47 8.84 -78.01
C LEU A 178 1.84 7.66 -78.77
N TRP A 179 2.65 6.76 -79.31
CA TRP A 179 2.17 5.52 -79.93
C TRP A 179 1.52 4.55 -78.92
N ASP A 180 2.08 4.46 -77.71
CA ASP A 180 1.51 3.65 -76.62
C ASP A 180 0.18 4.23 -76.09
N TRP A 181 0.00 5.55 -76.19
CA TRP A 181 -1.26 6.23 -75.88
C TRP A 181 -2.33 5.89 -76.93
N ALA A 182 -1.99 5.96 -78.22
CA ALA A 182 -2.90 5.60 -79.31
C ALA A 182 -3.34 4.12 -79.25
N ARG A 183 -2.44 3.21 -78.83
CA ARG A 183 -2.74 1.77 -78.64
C ARG A 183 -3.40 1.42 -77.30
N GLY A 184 -3.57 2.38 -76.39
CA GLY A 184 -4.15 2.16 -75.06
C GLY A 184 -3.24 1.42 -74.06
N GLU A 185 -2.00 1.09 -74.43
CA GLU A 185 -1.00 0.48 -73.54
C GLU A 185 -0.67 1.38 -72.35
N ALA A 186 -0.61 2.70 -72.58
CA ALA A 186 -0.40 3.69 -71.51
C ALA A 186 -1.47 3.59 -70.39
N LYS A 187 -2.74 3.37 -70.76
CA LYS A 187 -3.84 3.20 -69.81
C LYS A 187 -3.73 1.89 -69.02
N ARG A 188 -3.20 0.82 -69.63
CA ARG A 188 -2.92 -0.46 -68.94
C ARG A 188 -1.78 -0.30 -67.94
N ILE A 189 -0.70 0.37 -68.33
CA ILE A 189 0.45 0.67 -67.45
C ILE A 189 0.02 1.56 -66.29
N GLN A 190 -0.81 2.58 -66.54
CA GLN A 190 -1.36 3.44 -65.50
C GLN A 190 -2.17 2.64 -64.48
N ARG A 191 -3.14 1.82 -64.91
CA ARG A 191 -3.95 0.99 -63.99
C ARG A 191 -3.10 0.06 -63.14
N ARG A 192 -2.07 -0.54 -63.72
CA ARG A 192 -1.11 -1.38 -62.99
C ARG A 192 -0.34 -0.57 -61.95
N ASN A 193 0.20 0.57 -62.34
CA ASN A 193 0.94 1.46 -61.45
C ASN A 193 0.05 1.98 -60.31
N GLU A 194 -1.23 2.25 -60.55
CA GLU A 194 -2.22 2.64 -59.54
C GLU A 194 -2.52 1.50 -58.58
N ALA A 195 -2.73 0.27 -59.08
CA ALA A 195 -2.95 -0.90 -58.23
C ALA A 195 -1.73 -1.19 -57.33
N GLU A 196 -0.53 -1.14 -57.89
CA GLU A 196 0.72 -1.28 -57.13
C GLU A 196 0.92 -0.14 -56.13
N ALA A 197 0.60 1.11 -56.50
CA ALA A 197 0.65 2.26 -55.59
C ALA A 197 -0.24 2.04 -54.35
N LYS A 198 -1.46 1.55 -54.57
CA LYS A 198 -2.43 1.26 -53.50
C LYS A 198 -1.93 0.13 -52.60
N ALA A 199 -1.40 -0.95 -53.18
CA ALA A 199 -0.85 -2.06 -52.42
C ALA A 199 0.35 -1.63 -51.55
N CYS A 200 1.30 -0.86 -52.10
CA CYS A 200 2.43 -0.32 -51.35
C CYS A 200 1.96 0.62 -50.22
N ALA A 201 0.99 1.49 -50.49
CA ALA A 201 0.45 2.41 -49.48
C ALA A 201 -0.25 1.67 -48.33
N LEU A 202 -0.98 0.59 -48.63
CA LEU A 202 -1.61 -0.25 -47.62
C LEU A 202 -0.55 -0.95 -46.75
N ARG A 203 0.46 -1.58 -47.37
CA ARG A 203 1.58 -2.20 -46.65
C ARG A 203 2.28 -1.19 -45.73
N ASP A 204 2.63 -0.01 -46.23
CA ASP A 204 3.33 1.00 -45.43
C ASP A 204 2.46 1.47 -44.25
N ARG A 205 1.13 1.56 -44.44
CA ARG A 205 0.19 1.84 -43.35
C ARG A 205 0.19 0.72 -42.31
N GLU A 206 0.14 -0.53 -42.73
CA GLU A 206 0.18 -1.69 -41.82
C GLU A 206 1.49 -1.73 -41.02
N GLU A 207 2.64 -1.42 -41.65
CA GLU A 207 3.93 -1.31 -40.97
C GLU A 207 3.92 -0.20 -39.89
N LEU A 208 3.34 0.96 -40.19
CA LEU A 208 3.18 2.06 -39.24
C LEU A 208 2.23 1.69 -38.09
N ASP A 209 1.08 1.11 -38.40
CA ASP A 209 0.08 0.70 -37.42
C ASP A 209 0.65 -0.37 -36.48
N ALA A 210 1.38 -1.36 -37.02
CA ALA A 210 2.08 -2.37 -36.22
C ALA A 210 3.09 -1.76 -35.25
N LEU A 211 3.86 -0.76 -35.69
CA LEU A 211 4.78 -0.02 -34.82
C LEU A 211 4.02 0.73 -33.71
N VAL A 212 2.92 1.40 -34.06
CA VAL A 212 2.08 2.13 -33.09
C VAL A 212 1.54 1.17 -32.02
N PHE A 213 0.98 0.03 -32.42
CA PHE A 213 0.45 -0.95 -31.48
C PHE A 213 1.51 -1.52 -30.54
N ALA A 214 2.68 -1.88 -31.07
CA ALA A 214 3.80 -2.36 -30.25
C ALA A 214 4.21 -1.32 -29.19
N GLN A 215 4.30 -0.05 -29.59
CA GLN A 215 4.67 1.05 -28.69
C GLN A 215 3.58 1.37 -27.66
N LEU A 216 2.30 1.27 -28.04
CA LEU A 216 1.18 1.42 -27.12
C LEU A 216 1.17 0.32 -26.06
N ALA A 217 1.43 -0.93 -26.45
CA ALA A 217 1.53 -2.06 -25.53
C ALA A 217 2.68 -1.87 -24.52
N GLU A 218 3.86 -1.44 -24.98
CA GLU A 218 4.99 -1.15 -24.08
C GLU A 218 4.67 0.01 -23.12
N ARG A 219 4.07 1.09 -23.62
CA ARG A 219 3.63 2.22 -22.79
C ARG A 219 2.60 1.78 -21.75
N ARG A 220 1.65 0.91 -22.13
CA ARG A 220 0.60 0.43 -21.23
C ARG A 220 1.19 -0.25 -19.99
N ARG A 221 2.19 -1.12 -20.17
CA ARG A 221 2.91 -1.77 -19.07
C ARG A 221 3.50 -0.78 -18.07
N LEU A 222 4.15 0.30 -18.53
CA LEU A 222 4.68 1.35 -17.65
C LEU A 222 3.59 2.14 -16.93
N VAL A 223 2.46 2.39 -17.59
CA VAL A 223 1.31 3.05 -16.96
C VAL A 223 0.71 2.18 -15.87
N ASP A 224 0.54 0.89 -16.13
CA ASP A 224 -0.01 -0.06 -15.17
C ASP A 224 0.91 -0.21 -13.94
N MET A 225 2.22 -0.35 -14.13
CA MET A 225 3.20 -0.37 -13.03
C MET A 225 3.15 0.90 -12.17
N ARG A 226 3.02 2.08 -12.80
CA ARG A 226 2.88 3.35 -12.06
C ARG A 226 1.56 3.42 -11.30
N ALA A 227 0.47 2.94 -11.89
CA ALA A 227 -0.85 2.92 -11.25
C ALA A 227 -0.87 1.95 -10.06
N GLU A 228 -0.22 0.80 -10.17
CA GLU A 228 -0.03 -0.15 -9.07
C GLU A 228 0.76 0.47 -7.93
N LEU A 229 1.93 1.06 -8.22
CA LEU A 229 2.73 1.74 -7.20
C LEU A 229 1.95 2.85 -6.47
N ALA A 230 1.12 3.61 -7.21
CA ALA A 230 0.27 4.64 -6.64
C ALA A 230 -0.86 4.06 -5.77
N ARG A 231 -1.47 2.94 -6.17
CA ARG A 231 -2.50 2.24 -5.38
C ARG A 231 -1.91 1.71 -4.07
N ASP A 232 -0.77 1.04 -4.14
CA ASP A 232 -0.08 0.49 -2.97
C ASP A 232 0.29 1.58 -1.97
N PHE A 233 0.90 2.66 -2.46
CA PHE A 233 1.23 3.81 -1.63
C PHE A 233 -0.03 4.41 -0.98
N THR A 234 -1.08 4.65 -1.77
CA THR A 234 -2.34 5.22 -1.28
C THR A 234 -2.96 4.35 -0.18
N SER A 235 -2.98 3.03 -0.36
CA SER A 235 -3.53 2.10 0.61
C SER A 235 -2.74 2.11 1.92
N ARG A 236 -1.41 1.99 1.85
CA ARG A 236 -0.54 2.01 3.04
C ARG A 236 -0.61 3.34 3.77
N TRP A 237 -0.62 4.44 3.01
CA TRP A 237 -0.74 5.79 3.56
C TRP A 237 -2.08 6.01 4.25
N ARG A 238 -3.18 5.47 3.71
CA ARG A 238 -4.49 5.53 4.36
C ARG A 238 -4.45 4.84 5.73
N ASN A 239 -3.93 3.62 5.80
CA ASN A 239 -3.82 2.89 7.07
C ASN A 239 -3.01 3.68 8.11
N ILE A 240 -1.82 4.18 7.75
CA ILE A 240 -0.99 5.00 8.66
C ILE A 240 -1.74 6.25 9.12
N ARG A 241 -2.49 6.90 8.22
CA ARG A 241 -3.26 8.11 8.57
C ARG A 241 -4.41 7.78 9.52
N ASP A 242 -5.12 6.69 9.27
CA ASP A 242 -6.25 6.26 10.11
C ASP A 242 -5.74 5.85 11.50
N ASP A 243 -4.59 5.18 11.59
CA ASP A 243 -3.93 4.85 12.85
C ASP A 243 -3.52 6.12 13.61
N ILE A 244 -2.89 7.10 12.94
CA ILE A 244 -2.53 8.38 13.57
C ILE A 244 -3.78 9.08 14.15
N ARG A 245 -4.88 9.09 13.40
CA ARG A 245 -6.15 9.68 13.87
C ARG A 245 -6.67 8.96 15.11
N ALA A 246 -6.67 7.63 15.11
CA ALA A 246 -7.13 6.84 16.26
C ALA A 246 -6.30 7.17 17.52
N TYR A 247 -4.98 7.33 17.39
CA TYR A 247 -4.12 7.73 18.51
C TYR A 247 -4.32 9.18 18.95
N ASP A 248 -4.60 10.11 18.02
CA ASP A 248 -4.96 11.50 18.36
C ASP A 248 -6.26 11.53 19.21
N GLU A 249 -7.30 10.80 18.79
CA GLU A 249 -8.56 10.69 19.52
C GLU A 249 -8.37 10.06 20.93
N MET A 250 -7.54 9.02 21.02
CA MET A 250 -7.17 8.36 22.28
C MET A 250 -6.45 9.31 23.24
N ARG A 251 -5.60 10.20 22.72
CA ARG A 251 -4.92 11.23 23.50
C ARG A 251 -5.88 12.32 23.99
N GLU A 252 -6.77 12.81 23.13
CA GLU A 252 -7.75 13.86 23.46
C GLU A 252 -8.74 13.42 24.55
N HIS A 253 -9.09 12.14 24.60
CA HIS A 253 -9.93 11.56 25.64
C HIS A 253 -9.43 11.87 27.07
N ARG A 254 -8.10 11.92 27.27
CA ARG A 254 -7.49 12.30 28.55
C ARG A 254 -7.81 13.73 28.94
N GLU A 255 -7.80 14.66 27.99
CA GLU A 255 -8.07 16.07 28.26
C GLU A 255 -9.53 16.28 28.67
N ILE A 256 -10.45 15.57 28.02
CA ILE A 256 -11.88 15.57 28.34
C ILE A 256 -12.11 15.00 29.75
N GLU A 257 -11.50 13.86 30.08
CA GLU A 257 -11.63 13.26 31.41
C GLU A 257 -11.03 14.15 32.51
N ARG A 258 -9.88 14.78 32.26
CA ARG A 258 -9.28 15.76 33.19
C ARG A 258 -10.21 16.94 33.43
N LYS A 259 -10.83 17.51 32.39
CA LYS A 259 -11.82 18.59 32.51
C LYS A 259 -13.02 18.14 33.35
N ARG A 260 -13.60 16.97 33.06
CA ARG A 260 -14.73 16.40 33.82
C ARG A 260 -14.40 16.17 35.30
N ARG A 261 -13.23 15.62 35.61
CA ARG A 261 -12.76 15.41 37.00
C ARG A 261 -12.58 16.73 37.75
N ARG A 262 -12.10 17.79 37.08
CA ARG A 262 -12.02 19.14 37.66
C ARG A 262 -13.41 19.68 37.97
N THR A 263 -14.34 19.65 37.01
CA THR A 263 -15.71 20.16 37.22
C THR A 263 -16.44 19.46 38.37
N ARG A 264 -16.29 18.14 38.53
CA ARG A 264 -16.87 17.36 39.65
C ARG A 264 -16.25 17.63 41.02
N ARG A 265 -15.09 18.29 41.08
CA ARG A 265 -14.39 18.58 42.33
C ARG A 265 -14.69 20.01 42.85
N PHE A 266 -15.35 20.83 42.03
CA PHE A 266 -15.71 22.22 42.31
C PHE A 266 -17.23 22.47 42.33
N GLY A 267 -18.05 21.42 42.23
CA GLY A 267 -19.50 21.46 42.41
C GLY A 267 -19.92 20.34 43.35
#